data_AF-A0A975Y5F1-F1
#
_entry.id   AF-A0A975Y5F1-F1
#
_cell.length_a   1.000
_cell.length_b   1.000
_cell.length_c   1.000
_cell.angle_alpha   90.00
_cell.angle_beta   90.00
_cell.angle_gamma   90.00
#
_symmetry.space_group_name_H-M   'P 1'
#
loop_
_entity.id
_entity.type
_entity.pdbx_description
1 polymer ?
#
loop_
_entity_poly.entity_id
_entity_poly.type
_entity_poly.pdbx_seq_one_letter_code
_entity_poly.pdbx_strand_id
1 'polypeptide(L)' 'MKPYSIDLREKIIRVYEAGNTSIRKVAQRFKVSPNTVQELVK' A
#
# COMPACT_ATOMS: atom_id res chain seq x y z
N MET A 1 -0.57 14.35 -10.54
CA MET A 1 0.17 13.46 -9.61
C MET A 1 1.08 12.55 -10.42
N LYS A 2 2.38 12.50 -10.13
CA LYS A 2 3.25 11.47 -10.73
C LYS A 2 2.72 10.10 -10.28
N PRO A 3 2.53 9.12 -11.17
CA PRO A 3 2.17 7.78 -10.74
C PRO A 3 3.29 7.29 -9.83
N TYR A 4 2.95 6.79 -8.64
CA TYR A 4 3.90 6.02 -7.84
C TYR A 4 4.54 4.98 -8.76
N SER A 5 5.86 4.84 -8.71
CA SER A 5 6.55 3.77 -9.42
C SER A 5 5.85 2.45 -9.15
N ILE A 6 5.67 1.65 -10.19
CA ILE A 6 5.01 0.33 -10.15
C ILE A 6 5.55 -0.51 -8.99
N ASP A 7 6.85 -0.40 -8.71
CA ASP A 7 7.53 -1.04 -7.59
C ASP A 7 6.90 -0.76 -6.22
N LEU A 8 6.45 0.48 -5.97
CA LEU A 8 5.86 0.86 -4.68
C LEU A 8 4.47 0.22 -4.50
N ARG A 9 3.69 0.16 -5.58
CA ARG A 9 2.35 -0.45 -5.57
C ARG A 9 2.44 -1.96 -5.33
N GLU A 10 3.30 -2.66 -6.07
CA GLU A 10 3.50 -4.09 -5.91
C GLU A 10 4.04 -4.45 -4.52
N LYS A 11 4.94 -3.62 -3.97
CA LYS A 11 5.49 -3.83 -2.63
C LYS A 11 4.44 -3.63 -1.53
N ILE A 12 3.52 -2.67 -1.69
CA ILE A 12 2.38 -2.46 -0.79
C ILE A 12 1.44 -3.67 -0.83
N ILE A 13 1.08 -4.15 -2.03
CA ILE A 13 0.18 -5.30 -2.21
C ILE A 13 0.81 -6.56 -1.63
N ARG A 14 2.09 -6.86 -1.94
CA ARG A 14 2.80 -8.01 -1.35
C ARG A 14 2.84 -7.97 0.17
N VAL A 15 3.07 -6.81 0.78
CA VAL A 15 3.11 -6.68 2.25
C VAL A 15 1.72 -6.85 2.88
N TYR A 16 0.67 -6.45 2.15
CA TYR A 16 -0.70 -6.67 2.57
C TYR A 16 -1.10 -8.16 2.44
N GLU A 17 -0.81 -8.79 1.30
CA GLU A 17 -1.10 -10.20 1.01
C GLU A 17 -0.26 -11.19 1.83
N ALA A 18 0.98 -10.83 2.17
CA ALA A 18 1.87 -11.64 3.02
C ALA A 18 1.34 -11.82 4.45
N GLY A 19 0.24 -11.16 4.81
CA GLY A 19 -0.55 -11.50 5.97
C GLY A 19 -0.18 -10.70 7.22
N ASN A 20 -1.23 -10.22 7.88
CA ASN A 20 -1.27 -9.64 9.24
C ASN A 20 -0.93 -8.16 9.41
N THR A 21 -1.05 -7.33 8.37
CA THR A 21 -1.00 -5.87 8.56
C THR A 21 -2.24 -5.18 8.01
N SER A 22 -2.91 -4.41 8.87
CA SER A 22 -4.06 -3.60 8.48
C SER A 22 -3.63 -2.49 7.51
N ILE A 23 -4.52 -2.09 6.60
CA ILE A 23 -4.32 -1.02 5.60
C ILE A 23 -3.65 0.22 6.22
N ARG A 24 -4.04 0.60 7.44
CA ARG A 24 -3.41 1.69 8.21
C ARG A 24 -1.95 1.45 8.58
N LYS A 25 -1.57 0.24 9.00
CA LYS A 25 -0.17 -0.11 9.34
C LYS A 25 0.71 -0.09 8.10
N VAL A 26 0.19 -0.60 6.97
CA VAL A 26 0.88 -0.54 5.67
C VAL A 26 1.05 0.91 5.24
N ALA A 27 -0.02 1.70 5.31
CA ALA A 27 -0.01 3.13 4.96
C ALA A 27 1.04 3.92 5.76
N GLN A 28 1.10 3.72 7.08
CA GLN A 28 2.11 4.35 7.94
C GLN A 28 3.55 3.92 7.57
N ARG A 29 3.76 2.62 7.31
CA ARG A 29 5.08 2.07 6.96
C ARG A 29 5.63 2.64 5.65
N PHE A 30 4.75 2.84 4.67
CA PHE A 30 5.11 3.37 3.36
C PHE A 30 4.94 4.90 3.26
N LYS A 31 4.54 5.58 4.35
CA LYS A 31 4.20 7.00 4.38
C LYS A 31 3.21 7.42 3.28
N VAL A 32 2.27 6.53 2.97
CA VAL A 32 1.20 6.76 1.99
C VAL A 32 -0.14 6.92 2.72
N SER A 33 -1.11 7.50 2.03
CA SER A 33 -2.47 7.63 2.58
C SER A 33 -3.15 6.26 2.66
N PRO A 34 -3.95 5.98 3.70
CA PRO A 34 -4.74 4.75 3.78
C PRO A 34 -5.67 4.56 2.58
N ASN A 35 -6.21 5.66 2.04
CA ASN A 35 -7.03 5.63 0.83
C ASN A 35 -6.25 5.11 -0.38
N THR A 36 -4.96 5.45 -0.52
CA THR A 36 -4.12 4.95 -1.61
C THR A 36 -3.94 3.45 -1.51
N VAL A 37 -3.73 2.92 -0.30
CA VAL A 37 -3.63 1.46 -0.10
C VAL A 37 -4.98 0.79 -0.35
N GLN A 38 -6.08 1.43 0.04
CA GLN A 38 -7.44 0.93 -0.20
C GLN A 38 -7.80 0.91 -1.69
N GLU A 39 -7.43 1.93 -2.46
CA GLU A 39 -7.59 1.97 -3.93
C GLU A 39 -6.71 0.95 -4.66
N LEU A 40 -5.61 0.52 -4.05
CA LEU A 40 -4.72 -0.51 -4.62
C LEU A 40 -5.16 -1.94 -4.33
N VAL A 41 -5.92 -2.14 -3.25
CA VAL A 41 -6.41 -3.46 -2.80
C VAL A 41 -7.84 -3.73 -3.29
N LYS A 42 -8.59 -2.70 -3.71
CA LYS A 42 -9.97 -2.79 -4.20
C LYS A 42 -10.01 -2.92 -5.72
#